data_AF-A0ABD3QX80-F1
#
_entry.id   AF-A0ABD3QX80-F1
#
_cell.length_a   1.000
_cell.length_b   1.000
_cell.length_c   1.000
_cell.angle_alpha   90.00
_cell.angle_beta   90.00
_cell.angle_gamma   90.00
#
_symmetry.space_group_name_H-M   'P 1'
#
loop_
_entity.id
_entity.type
_entity.pdbx_description
1 polymer ?
#
loop_
_entity_poly.entity_id
_entity_poly.type
_entity_poly.pdbx_seq_one_letter_code
_entity_poly.pdbx_strand_id
1 'polypeptide(L)'
;MLNPTLIIAFQALLLRPSAAFAPSSPRCSPVVLLSCISQDDAEMPSRSNHLADDKRQTTRREALSAALVTLTTFTSSAQAAVIGAGRCANGEGDGCDSLAEGNAYIQSLQKKSLENKEENQREALYSYYMRNYPDVFAVSDKRMVMKSDGSFELFSPGEVADLVNNGKITIEYPKTMGGRVVDLTQKPVLVLKD
;
A
#
# COMPACT_ATOMS: atom_id res chain seq x y z
N MET A 1 13.21 17.91 -54.38
CA MET A 1 12.87 16.66 -55.10
C MET A 1 14.16 15.87 -55.30
N LEU A 2 14.36 14.80 -54.53
CA LEU A 2 15.46 13.84 -54.65
C LEU A 2 14.89 12.45 -54.34
N ASN A 3 15.30 11.47 -55.16
CA ASN A 3 14.63 10.21 -55.48
C ASN A 3 14.67 9.14 -54.36
N PRO A 4 13.66 8.24 -54.27
CA PRO A 4 13.63 7.10 -53.36
C PRO A 4 13.93 5.80 -54.11
N THR A 5 15.18 5.33 -54.15
CA THR A 5 15.54 3.98 -54.65
C THR A 5 16.98 3.66 -54.28
N LEU A 6 17.28 2.42 -53.87
CA LEU A 6 18.45 1.93 -53.11
C LEU A 6 18.35 2.28 -51.62
N ILE A 7 18.20 1.35 -50.67
CA ILE A 7 18.99 0.14 -50.48
C ILE A 7 18.05 -0.96 -49.94
N ILE A 8 17.73 -1.92 -50.80
CA ILE A 8 17.37 -3.29 -50.40
C ILE A 8 18.68 -4.06 -50.41
N ALA A 9 19.11 -4.58 -49.27
CA ALA A 9 19.89 -5.83 -49.11
C ALA A 9 20.67 -5.81 -47.78
N PHE A 10 20.01 -6.14 -46.66
CA PHE A 10 20.66 -6.90 -45.60
C PHE A 10 19.76 -8.07 -45.23
N GLN A 11 19.87 -9.06 -46.09
CA GLN A 11 19.28 -10.37 -46.00
C GLN A 11 20.00 -11.16 -44.90
N ALA A 12 19.20 -11.84 -44.10
CA ALA A 12 19.49 -13.15 -43.52
C ALA A 12 20.79 -13.31 -42.72
N LEU A 13 20.66 -13.26 -41.40
CA LEU A 13 21.19 -14.28 -40.48
C LEU A 13 20.79 -13.86 -39.07
N LEU A 14 19.79 -14.53 -38.50
CA LEU A 14 19.65 -14.89 -37.08
C LEU A 14 18.26 -15.54 -36.88
N LEU A 15 17.98 -16.57 -37.68
CA LEU A 15 17.03 -17.61 -37.28
C LEU A 15 17.66 -18.37 -36.11
N ARG A 16 17.37 -17.93 -34.88
CA ARG A 16 17.59 -18.78 -33.70
C ARG A 16 16.45 -19.79 -33.62
N PRO A 17 16.73 -21.09 -33.51
CA PRO A 17 15.70 -22.09 -33.31
C PRO A 17 15.00 -21.83 -31.97
N SER A 18 13.67 -21.80 -32.01
CA SER A 18 12.81 -21.90 -30.84
C SER A 18 13.13 -23.21 -30.12
N ALA A 19 13.84 -23.12 -29.00
CA ALA A 19 13.81 -24.17 -28.00
C ALA A 19 12.41 -24.13 -27.38
N ALA A 20 11.56 -25.07 -27.80
CA ALA A 20 10.31 -25.38 -27.14
C ALA A 20 10.62 -25.79 -25.70
N PHE A 21 10.48 -24.85 -24.78
CA PHE A 21 10.46 -25.14 -23.35
C PHE A 21 9.11 -25.76 -23.05
N ALA A 22 9.03 -27.09 -23.16
CA ALA A 22 7.89 -27.84 -22.66
C ALA A 22 7.84 -27.64 -21.14
N PRO A 23 6.75 -27.09 -20.57
CA PRO A 23 6.55 -27.19 -19.13
C PRO A 23 6.30 -28.66 -18.81
N SER A 24 7.31 -29.33 -18.26
CA SER A 24 7.12 -30.61 -17.58
C SER A 24 6.11 -30.37 -16.46
N SER A 25 4.87 -30.79 -16.70
CA SER A 25 3.85 -30.83 -15.67
C SER A 25 4.35 -31.75 -14.56
N PRO A 26 4.52 -31.27 -13.32
CA PRO A 26 4.78 -32.18 -12.22
C PRO A 26 3.53 -33.06 -12.07
N ARG A 27 3.66 -34.34 -12.38
CA ARG A 27 2.72 -35.35 -11.95
C ARG A 27 2.81 -35.40 -10.42
N CYS A 28 1.96 -34.63 -9.75
CA CYS A 28 1.63 -34.89 -8.36
C CYS A 28 0.87 -36.20 -8.32
N SER A 29 1.57 -37.29 -8.01
CA SER A 29 0.92 -38.48 -7.46
C SER A 29 0.12 -38.06 -6.23
N PRO A 30 -1.13 -38.52 -6.09
CA PRO A 30 -1.80 -38.47 -4.79
C PRO A 30 -1.07 -39.48 -3.89
N VAL A 31 -1.11 -39.29 -2.58
CA VAL A 31 -0.41 -40.07 -1.55
C VAL A 31 1.02 -39.55 -1.29
N VAL A 32 1.11 -38.47 -0.50
CA VAL A 32 1.67 -38.45 0.86
C VAL A 32 1.52 -37.00 1.37
N LEU A 33 0.60 -36.84 2.31
CA LEU A 33 0.48 -35.68 3.20
C LEU A 33 1.65 -35.74 4.19
N LEU A 34 2.67 -34.88 4.04
CA LEU A 34 3.40 -34.22 5.15
C LEU A 34 4.65 -33.47 4.66
N SER A 35 4.73 -32.19 5.06
CA SER A 35 5.94 -31.42 5.38
C SER A 35 7.06 -31.33 4.33
N CYS A 36 7.12 -30.20 3.61
CA CYS A 36 8.34 -29.54 3.15
C CYS A 36 8.07 -28.03 2.97
N ILE A 37 8.23 -27.25 4.04
CA ILE A 37 8.44 -25.80 3.95
C ILE A 37 9.91 -25.61 4.31
N SER A 38 10.74 -25.32 3.30
CA SER A 38 12.10 -24.86 3.52
C SER A 38 12.05 -23.42 4.01
N GLN A 39 12.72 -23.21 5.12
CA GLN A 39 12.76 -22.00 5.92
C GLN A 39 14.21 -21.51 5.83
N ASP A 40 14.46 -20.58 4.91
CA ASP A 40 15.72 -19.84 4.86
C ASP A 40 15.53 -18.55 5.68
N ASP A 41 15.93 -18.64 6.95
CA ASP A 41 15.95 -17.55 7.91
C ASP A 41 17.12 -16.60 7.58
N ALA A 42 16.81 -15.45 6.97
CA ALA A 42 17.69 -14.28 7.02
C ALA A 42 17.20 -13.37 8.15
N GLU A 43 17.89 -13.43 9.29
CA GLU A 43 17.71 -12.57 10.46
C GLU A 43 17.76 -11.08 10.08
N MET A 44 16.66 -10.36 10.31
CA MET A 44 16.70 -8.94 10.62
C MET A 44 16.45 -8.74 12.12
N PRO A 45 17.29 -7.98 12.85
CA PRO A 45 17.06 -7.69 14.26
C PRO A 45 15.90 -6.70 14.41
N SER A 46 14.71 -7.22 14.69
CA SER A 46 13.59 -6.43 15.20
C SER A 46 13.84 -6.05 16.66
N ARG A 47 14.08 -4.77 16.92
CA ARG A 47 13.88 -4.16 18.24
C ARG A 47 12.38 -4.19 18.58
N SER A 48 11.94 -5.30 19.16
CA SER A 48 10.63 -5.43 19.77
C SER A 48 10.71 -4.93 21.22
N ASN A 49 10.05 -3.80 21.50
CA ASN A 49 9.69 -3.47 22.86
C ASN A 49 8.56 -4.40 23.27
N HIS A 50 8.93 -5.31 24.17
CA HIS A 50 8.16 -6.37 24.76
C HIS A 50 7.01 -5.78 25.61
N LEU A 51 5.83 -5.58 25.02
CA LEU A 51 4.58 -5.49 25.77
C LEU A 51 3.93 -6.87 25.73
N ALA A 52 3.99 -7.58 26.85
CA ALA A 52 3.37 -8.90 27.01
C ALA A 52 1.85 -8.74 26.93
N ASP A 53 1.23 -9.37 25.94
CA ASP A 53 -0.23 -9.51 25.83
C ASP A 53 -0.62 -10.95 26.14
N ASP A 54 -1.43 -11.06 27.19
CA ASP A 54 -1.85 -12.28 27.89
C ASP A 54 -3.00 -12.93 27.11
N LYS A 55 -2.76 -14.12 26.54
CA LYS A 55 -3.79 -14.88 25.83
C LYS A 55 -4.72 -15.57 26.83
N ARG A 56 -5.80 -14.91 27.22
CA ARG A 56 -7.01 -15.56 27.75
C ARG A 56 -8.13 -15.52 26.73
N GLN A 57 -8.36 -16.67 26.08
CA GLN A 57 -9.61 -16.98 25.42
C GLN A 57 -10.72 -17.15 26.47
N THR A 58 -11.58 -16.15 26.62
CA THR A 58 -12.86 -16.28 27.32
C THR A 58 -14.00 -16.10 26.33
N THR A 59 -14.85 -17.11 26.29
CA THR A 59 -16.02 -17.23 25.44
C THR A 59 -17.11 -16.24 25.86
N ARG A 60 -17.89 -15.82 24.86
CA ARG A 60 -18.47 -14.49 24.73
C ARG A 60 -19.86 -14.28 25.34
N ARG A 61 -20.29 -15.01 26.38
CA ARG A 61 -21.71 -14.90 26.85
C ARG A 61 -22.04 -14.92 28.34
N GLU A 62 -21.09 -14.95 29.28
CA GLU A 62 -21.44 -14.96 30.73
C GLU A 62 -20.58 -14.06 31.64
N ALA A 63 -20.28 -12.81 31.25
CA ALA A 63 -19.52 -11.89 32.12
C ALA A 63 -20.09 -10.47 32.16
N LEU A 64 -21.41 -10.32 32.04
CA LEU A 64 -22.10 -9.02 32.03
C LEU A 64 -22.60 -8.54 33.41
N SER A 65 -22.20 -9.17 34.52
CA SER A 65 -22.87 -8.90 35.81
C SER A 65 -21.99 -8.71 37.05
N ALA A 66 -20.65 -8.70 36.98
CA ALA A 66 -19.86 -8.60 38.21
C ALA A 66 -18.47 -7.95 38.06
N ALA A 67 -18.42 -6.70 37.60
CA ALA A 67 -17.24 -5.87 37.81
C ALA A 67 -17.62 -4.39 37.91
N LEU A 68 -18.37 -4.06 38.97
CA LEU A 68 -18.47 -2.70 39.50
C LEU A 68 -17.13 -2.38 40.20
N VAL A 69 -16.05 -2.26 39.42
CA VAL A 69 -14.75 -1.83 39.93
C VAL A 69 -14.75 -0.30 39.91
N THR A 70 -14.79 0.25 41.12
CA THR A 70 -14.65 1.66 41.45
C THR A 70 -13.34 2.21 40.87
N LEU A 71 -13.38 2.71 39.64
CA LEU A 71 -12.33 3.58 39.11
C LEU A 71 -12.46 4.94 39.82
N THR A 72 -11.83 5.05 41.00
CA THR A 72 -11.47 6.35 41.56
C THR A 72 -10.54 7.06 40.58
N THR A 73 -11.13 7.99 39.85
CA THR A 73 -10.48 9.00 39.03
C THR A 73 -9.55 9.86 39.90
N PHE A 74 -8.29 9.47 40.03
CA PHE A 74 -7.22 10.41 40.31
C PHE A 74 -6.94 11.18 39.01
N THR A 75 -7.83 12.10 38.66
CA THR A 75 -7.50 13.18 37.74
C THR A 75 -6.59 14.14 38.49
N SER A 76 -5.30 13.79 38.57
CA SER A 76 -4.27 14.79 38.83
C SER A 76 -4.51 15.92 37.83
N SER A 77 -4.74 17.13 38.33
CA SER A 77 -4.97 18.36 37.57
C SER A 77 -3.70 18.83 36.83
N ALA A 78 -3.01 17.91 36.18
CA ALA A 78 -1.92 18.18 35.28
C ALA A 78 -2.51 18.65 33.94
N GLN A 79 -2.51 19.98 33.78
CA GLN A 79 -2.48 20.68 32.50
C GLN A 79 -3.79 20.70 31.68
N ALA A 80 -4.85 21.27 32.23
CA ALA A 80 -5.92 21.88 31.42
C ALA A 80 -5.40 23.01 30.49
N ALA A 81 -4.15 23.45 30.66
CA ALA A 81 -3.48 24.43 29.80
C ALA A 81 -3.17 23.92 28.38
N VAL A 82 -3.16 22.60 28.14
CA VAL A 82 -2.91 22.04 26.79
C VAL A 82 -4.11 22.26 25.85
N ILE A 83 -5.31 22.57 26.37
CA ILE A 83 -6.51 22.83 25.55
C ILE A 83 -6.53 24.28 25.02
N GLY A 84 -5.65 25.16 25.53
CA GLY A 84 -5.59 26.58 25.14
C GLY A 84 -4.52 26.93 24.10
N ALA A 85 -3.55 26.04 23.83
CA ALA A 85 -2.60 26.27 22.75
C ALA A 85 -3.37 26.18 21.42
N GLY A 86 -3.21 27.18 20.55
CA GLY A 86 -3.90 27.27 19.26
C GLY A 86 -3.76 26.01 18.40
N ARG A 87 -4.45 25.96 17.25
CA ARG A 87 -4.36 24.79 16.38
C ARG A 87 -3.01 24.81 15.65
N CYS A 88 -2.32 23.69 15.63
CA CYS A 88 -1.19 23.46 14.74
C CYS A 88 -1.42 22.16 13.98
N ALA A 89 -1.61 22.24 12.67
CA ALA A 89 -1.81 21.09 11.81
C ALA A 89 -0.90 21.20 10.60
N ASN A 90 -0.13 20.14 10.34
CA ASN A 90 0.85 20.11 9.24
C ASN A 90 1.89 21.25 9.29
N GLY A 91 2.23 21.75 10.48
CA GLY A 91 3.16 22.87 10.65
C GLY A 91 2.54 24.25 10.41
N GLU A 92 1.22 24.37 10.32
CA GLU A 92 0.50 25.63 10.15
C GLU A 92 -0.50 25.88 11.28
N GLY A 93 -0.59 27.13 11.73
CA GLY A 93 -1.59 27.61 12.67
C GLY A 93 -1.00 28.40 13.86
N ASP A 94 -1.89 29.05 14.61
CA ASP A 94 -1.57 29.98 15.70
C ASP A 94 -0.90 29.30 16.90
N GLY A 95 -1.10 27.99 17.07
CA GLY A 95 -0.50 27.22 18.16
C GLY A 95 0.89 26.66 17.86
N CYS A 96 1.40 26.73 16.62
CA CYS A 96 2.63 26.03 16.28
C CYS A 96 3.85 26.53 17.07
N ASP A 97 3.97 27.85 17.26
CA ASP A 97 5.06 28.45 18.05
C ASP A 97 4.97 28.10 19.53
N SER A 98 3.74 28.09 20.08
CA SER A 98 3.50 27.70 21.48
C SER A 98 3.79 26.23 21.70
N LEU A 99 3.46 25.35 20.75
CA LEU A 99 3.74 23.91 20.84
C LEU A 99 5.21 23.57 20.65
N ALA A 100 5.95 24.44 19.94
CA ALA A 100 7.39 24.28 19.82
C ALA A 100 8.12 24.63 21.13
N GLU A 101 7.54 25.45 22.01
CA GLU A 101 8.12 25.90 23.28
C GLU A 101 9.58 26.40 23.12
N GLY A 102 9.90 27.02 21.97
CA GLY A 102 11.26 27.48 21.65
C GLY A 102 12.27 26.38 21.28
N ASN A 103 11.84 25.12 21.16
CA ASN A 103 12.68 24.02 20.73
C ASN A 103 12.95 24.08 19.21
N ALA A 104 14.19 24.36 18.85
CA ALA A 104 14.63 24.48 17.45
C ALA A 104 14.39 23.20 16.63
N TYR A 105 14.48 22.02 17.24
CA TYR A 105 14.22 20.75 16.55
C TYR A 105 12.74 20.62 16.15
N ILE A 106 11.81 20.96 17.06
CA ILE A 106 10.37 20.91 16.79
C ILE A 106 9.97 21.92 15.69
N GLN A 107 10.53 23.13 15.73
CA GLN A 107 10.34 24.12 14.67
C GLN A 107 10.83 23.60 13.31
N SER A 108 11.98 22.90 13.28
CA SER A 108 12.48 22.31 12.04
C SER A 108 11.55 21.23 11.47
N LEU A 109 10.92 20.42 12.34
CA LEU A 109 9.93 19.42 11.94
C LEU A 109 8.63 20.06 11.44
N GLN A 110 8.14 21.11 12.11
CA GLN A 110 6.96 21.86 11.67
C GLN A 110 7.21 22.50 10.30
N LYS A 111 8.36 23.14 10.10
CA LYS A 111 8.76 23.71 8.81
C LYS A 111 8.82 22.66 7.71
N LYS A 112 9.46 21.51 7.98
CA LYS A 112 9.51 20.39 7.02
C LYS A 112 8.11 19.84 6.73
N SER A 113 7.23 19.78 7.72
CA SER A 113 5.84 19.38 7.52
C SER A 113 5.08 20.35 6.62
N LEU A 114 5.35 21.65 6.76
CA LEU A 114 4.75 22.68 5.92
C LEU A 114 5.23 22.58 4.47
N GLU A 115 6.54 22.40 4.27
CA GLU A 115 7.16 22.21 2.95
C GLU A 115 6.62 20.98 2.21
N ASN A 116 6.31 19.89 2.92
CA ASN A 116 5.78 18.66 2.34
C ASN A 116 4.25 18.53 2.44
N LYS A 117 3.54 19.59 2.84
CA LYS A 117 2.10 19.55 3.10
C LYS A 117 1.31 19.12 1.88
N GLU A 118 1.58 19.73 0.73
CA GLU A 118 0.84 19.47 -0.51
C GLU A 118 1.06 18.04 -1.02
N GLU A 119 2.30 17.56 -0.96
CA GLU A 119 2.62 16.18 -1.34
C GLU A 119 1.94 15.17 -0.43
N ASN A 120 2.04 15.36 0.89
CA ASN A 120 1.38 14.48 1.87
C ASN A 120 -0.15 14.48 1.71
N GLN A 121 -0.76 15.63 1.44
CA GLN A 121 -2.21 15.72 1.20
C GLN A 121 -2.61 15.00 -0.09
N ARG A 122 -1.85 15.16 -1.17
CA ARG A 122 -2.07 14.47 -2.43
C ARG A 122 -1.95 12.96 -2.27
N GLU A 123 -0.91 12.47 -1.59
CA GLU A 123 -0.74 11.05 -1.29
C GLU A 123 -1.85 10.48 -0.41
N ALA A 124 -2.29 11.24 0.61
CA ALA A 124 -3.38 10.84 1.48
C ALA A 124 -4.71 10.73 0.72
N LEU A 125 -5.02 11.71 -0.13
CA LEU A 125 -6.21 11.67 -0.99
C LEU A 125 -6.15 10.51 -1.97
N TYR A 126 -5.01 10.31 -2.63
CA TYR A 126 -4.79 9.18 -3.54
C TYR A 126 -5.02 7.84 -2.83
N SER A 127 -4.43 7.66 -1.64
CA SER A 127 -4.61 6.45 -0.83
C SER A 127 -6.07 6.25 -0.40
N TYR A 128 -6.78 7.32 -0.06
CA TYR A 128 -8.20 7.26 0.27
C TYR A 128 -9.04 6.80 -0.93
N TYR A 129 -8.78 7.34 -2.12
CA TYR A 129 -9.46 6.93 -3.34
C TYR A 129 -9.22 5.44 -3.65
N MET A 130 -7.96 4.97 -3.58
CA MET A 130 -7.62 3.58 -3.89
C MET A 130 -8.22 2.57 -2.92
N ARG A 131 -8.42 2.94 -1.65
CA ARG A 131 -9.04 2.05 -0.66
C ARG A 131 -10.54 1.89 -0.84
N ASN A 132 -11.26 2.93 -1.26
CA ASN A 132 -12.73 2.94 -1.28
C ASN A 132 -13.34 2.65 -2.66
N TYR A 133 -12.69 3.09 -3.75
CA TYR A 133 -13.31 3.05 -5.07
C TYR A 133 -13.45 1.68 -5.75
N PRO A 134 -12.62 0.66 -5.49
CA PRO A 134 -12.82 -0.66 -6.09
C PRO A 134 -14.19 -1.29 -5.76
N ASP A 135 -14.77 -0.92 -4.61
CA ASP A 135 -16.06 -1.44 -4.17
C ASP A 135 -17.24 -0.70 -4.81
N VAL A 136 -17.09 0.62 -5.02
CA VAL A 136 -18.11 1.46 -5.66
C VAL A 136 -18.39 1.00 -7.10
N PHE A 137 -17.36 0.60 -7.84
CA PHE A 137 -17.51 0.18 -9.23
C PHE A 137 -17.86 -1.30 -9.41
N ALA A 138 -17.80 -2.10 -8.35
CA ALA A 138 -18.19 -3.51 -8.40
C ALA A 138 -19.66 -3.71 -8.84
N VAL A 139 -20.52 -2.70 -8.65
CA VAL A 139 -21.92 -2.71 -9.06
C VAL A 139 -22.11 -2.58 -10.58
N SER A 140 -21.12 -2.04 -11.29
CA SER A 140 -21.25 -1.64 -12.70
C SER A 140 -20.64 -2.60 -13.72
N ASP A 141 -20.26 -3.82 -13.30
CA ASP A 141 -19.49 -4.83 -14.05
C ASP A 141 -18.14 -4.36 -14.63
N LYS A 142 -17.80 -3.08 -14.47
CA LYS A 142 -16.54 -2.51 -14.96
C LYS A 142 -15.43 -2.63 -13.92
N ARG A 143 -14.21 -2.70 -14.41
CA ARG A 143 -12.98 -2.69 -13.61
C ARG A 143 -12.26 -1.37 -13.84
N MET A 144 -11.84 -0.74 -12.76
CA MET A 144 -11.03 0.47 -12.82
C MET A 144 -9.57 0.09 -13.06
N VAL A 145 -8.96 0.71 -14.07
CA VAL A 145 -7.55 0.54 -14.43
C VAL A 145 -6.90 1.92 -14.42
N MET A 146 -5.75 2.04 -13.77
CA MET A 146 -4.95 3.25 -13.74
C MET A 146 -4.12 3.34 -15.02
N LYS A 147 -4.13 4.50 -15.67
CA LYS A 147 -3.27 4.80 -16.82
C LYS A 147 -1.87 5.24 -16.38
N SER A 148 -0.95 5.30 -17.34
CA SER A 148 0.41 5.81 -17.15
C SER A 148 0.46 7.27 -16.71
N ASP A 149 -0.57 8.07 -17.02
CA ASP A 149 -0.73 9.46 -16.57
C ASP A 149 -1.25 9.60 -15.12
N GLY A 150 -1.57 8.48 -14.45
CA GLY A 150 -2.14 8.43 -13.10
C GLY A 150 -3.65 8.69 -13.04
N SER A 151 -4.31 8.88 -14.19
CA SER A 151 -5.77 8.93 -14.26
C SER A 151 -6.37 7.52 -14.24
N PHE A 152 -7.67 7.42 -13.97
CA PHE A 152 -8.40 6.15 -13.90
C PHE A 152 -9.43 6.06 -15.02
N GLU A 153 -9.49 4.91 -15.68
CA GLU A 153 -10.52 4.60 -16.67
C GLU A 153 -11.20 3.27 -16.35
N LEU A 154 -12.47 3.16 -16.73
CA LEU A 154 -13.31 2.00 -16.47
C LEU A 154 -13.37 1.13 -17.72
N PHE A 155 -12.85 -0.09 -17.61
CA PHE A 155 -12.87 -1.10 -18.67
C PHE A 155 -13.90 -2.19 -18.38
N SER A 156 -14.46 -2.77 -19.44
CA SER A 156 -15.26 -3.98 -19.31
C SER A 156 -14.36 -5.18 -18.95
N PRO A 157 -14.91 -6.26 -18.36
CA PRO A 157 -14.11 -7.40 -17.94
C PRO A 157 -13.46 -8.14 -19.12
N GLY A 158 -14.10 -8.10 -20.30
CA GLY A 158 -13.53 -8.64 -21.55
C GLY A 158 -12.30 -7.86 -22.01
N GLU A 159 -12.39 -6.52 -22.03
CA GLU A 159 -11.26 -5.66 -22.39
C GLU A 159 -10.08 -5.83 -21.42
N VAL A 160 -10.35 -5.93 -20.11
CA VAL A 160 -9.29 -6.18 -19.13
C VAL A 160 -8.63 -7.53 -19.37
N ALA A 161 -9.39 -8.59 -19.66
CA ALA A 161 -8.82 -9.89 -19.97
C ALA A 161 -7.91 -9.82 -21.21
N ASP A 162 -8.35 -9.14 -22.27
CA ASP A 162 -7.56 -8.94 -23.49
C ASP A 162 -6.28 -8.14 -23.20
N LEU A 163 -6.38 -7.06 -22.43
CA LEU A 163 -5.23 -6.22 -22.07
C LEU A 163 -4.23 -6.97 -21.16
N VAL A 164 -4.71 -7.83 -20.26
CA VAL A 164 -3.87 -8.70 -19.43
C VAL A 164 -3.17 -9.76 -20.29
N ASN A 165 -3.90 -10.40 -21.21
CA ASN A 165 -3.35 -11.39 -22.14
C ASN A 165 -2.29 -10.78 -23.07
N ASN A 166 -2.48 -9.51 -23.45
CA ASN A 166 -1.52 -8.73 -24.24
C ASN A 166 -0.35 -8.18 -23.39
N GLY A 167 -0.32 -8.42 -22.08
CA GLY A 167 0.72 -7.91 -21.18
C GLY A 167 0.71 -6.40 -20.96
N LYS A 168 -0.38 -5.71 -21.37
CA LYS A 168 -0.53 -4.26 -21.22
C LYS A 168 -0.99 -3.86 -19.82
N ILE A 169 -1.70 -4.73 -19.10
CA ILE A 169 -2.06 -4.48 -17.71
C ILE A 169 -1.11 -5.25 -16.79
N THR A 170 -0.57 -4.55 -15.78
CA THR A 170 0.18 -5.13 -14.68
C THR A 170 -0.56 -4.93 -13.37
N ILE A 171 -0.50 -5.94 -12.50
CA ILE A 171 -1.07 -5.90 -11.16
C ILE A 171 -0.02 -5.29 -10.23
N GLU A 172 -0.25 -4.08 -9.75
CA GLU A 172 0.63 -3.42 -8.77
C GLU A 172 0.02 -3.47 -7.38
N TYR A 173 0.82 -3.85 -6.41
CA TYR A 173 0.43 -3.79 -5.01
C TYR A 173 0.82 -2.43 -4.44
N PRO A 174 -0.11 -1.72 -3.79
CA PRO A 174 0.21 -0.45 -3.15
C PRO A 174 1.30 -0.67 -2.09
N LYS A 175 2.20 0.29 -1.98
CA LYS A 175 3.30 0.27 -1.01
C LYS A 175 3.06 1.33 0.05
N THR A 176 3.43 1.02 1.29
CA THR A 176 3.37 1.92 2.43
C THR A 176 4.77 2.25 2.94
N MET A 177 4.87 3.18 3.91
CA MET A 177 6.13 3.60 4.52
C MET A 177 7.15 4.15 3.51
N GLY A 178 6.69 5.01 2.59
CA GLY A 178 7.54 5.58 1.54
C GLY A 178 8.04 4.54 0.54
N GLY A 179 7.17 3.59 0.15
CA GLY A 179 7.47 2.61 -0.89
C GLY A 179 8.28 1.39 -0.44
N ARG A 180 8.57 1.24 0.86
CA ARG A 180 9.44 0.17 1.38
C ARG A 180 8.72 -1.14 1.62
N VAL A 181 7.45 -1.08 2.04
CA VAL A 181 6.68 -2.25 2.45
C VAL A 181 5.48 -2.39 1.53
N VAL A 182 5.29 -3.58 0.95
CA VAL A 182 4.08 -3.88 0.17
C VAL A 182 2.92 -4.07 1.15
N ASP A 183 1.84 -3.33 0.96
CA ASP A 183 0.66 -3.42 1.83
C ASP A 183 -0.32 -4.46 1.28
N LEU A 184 -0.19 -5.68 1.78
CA LEU A 184 -1.07 -6.80 1.42
C LEU A 184 -2.50 -6.66 1.97
N THR A 185 -2.77 -5.67 2.84
CA THR A 185 -4.12 -5.41 3.34
C THR A 185 -4.98 -4.67 2.33
N GLN A 186 -4.35 -4.02 1.34
CA GLN A 186 -5.02 -3.30 0.29
C GLN A 186 -5.18 -4.16 -0.97
N LYS A 187 -6.28 -3.95 -1.69
CA LYS A 187 -6.52 -4.62 -2.96
C LYS A 187 -5.49 -4.14 -3.99
N PRO A 188 -4.94 -5.03 -4.83
CA PRO A 188 -4.02 -4.61 -5.87
C PRO A 188 -4.72 -3.74 -6.91
N VAL A 189 -3.94 -2.85 -7.52
CA VAL A 189 -4.38 -1.92 -8.57
C VAL A 189 -3.96 -2.46 -9.93
N LEU A 190 -4.84 -2.37 -10.91
CA LEU A 190 -4.53 -2.68 -12.30
C LEU A 190 -3.94 -1.44 -12.96
N VAL A 191 -2.73 -1.54 -13.50
CA VAL A 191 -2.01 -0.43 -14.12
C VAL A 191 -1.74 -0.72 -15.58
N LEU A 192 -2.13 0.19 -16.46
CA LEU A 192 -1.88 0.13 -17.90
C LEU A 192 -0.46 0.61 -18.19
N LYS A 193 0.34 -0.26 -18.81
CA LYS A 193 1.66 0.03 -19.36
C LYS A 193 1.52 0.53 -20.79
N ASP A 194 2.30 1.55 -21.12
CA ASP A 194 2.44 2.06 -22.49
C ASP A 194 3.18 1.07 -23.40
#